data_AF-A0A2R6RS93-F1
#
_entry.id   AF-A0A2R6RS93-F1
#
_cell.length_a   1.000
_cell.length_b   1.000
_cell.length_c   1.000
_cell.angle_alpha   90.00
_cell.angle_beta   90.00
_cell.angle_gamma   90.00
#
_symmetry.space_group_name_H-M   'P 1'
#
loop_
_entity.id
_entity.type
_entity.pdbx_description
1 polymer ?
#
loop_
_entity_poly.entity_id
_entity_poly.type
_entity_poly.pdbx_seq_one_letter_code
_entity_poly.pdbx_strand_id
1 'polypeptide(L)' 'GQKFSQPPAEDVFYVKTRTMLTRLGLQNYEKNFKKGLLTDNTLPLLNDSALRDVKIPPGPRLLILDHIHRDSNMRGR' A
#
# COMPACT_ATOMS: atom_id res chain seq x y z
N GLY A 1 27.68 10.25 -19.87
CA GLY A 1 26.99 10.79 -18.69
C GLY A 1 26.00 9.76 -18.18
N GLN A 2 26.16 9.28 -16.95
CA GLN A 2 25.18 8.40 -16.31
C GLN A 2 23.94 9.23 -15.98
N LYS A 3 22.82 8.92 -16.63
CA LYS A 3 21.52 9.43 -16.21
C LYS A 3 21.17 8.75 -14.89
N PHE A 4 21.45 9.39 -13.77
CA PHE A 4 20.80 9.04 -12.51
C PHE A 4 19.33 9.44 -12.67
N SER A 5 18.52 8.53 -13.22
CA SER A 5 17.08 8.70 -13.27
C SER A 5 16.58 8.79 -11.84
N GLN A 6 16.23 10.00 -11.41
CA GLN A 6 15.53 10.18 -10.15
C GLN A 6 14.31 9.27 -10.15
N PRO A 7 14.04 8.54 -9.05
CA PRO A 7 12.79 7.84 -8.92
C PRO A 7 11.66 8.84 -9.19
N PRO A 8 10.61 8.46 -9.94
CA PRO A 8 9.45 9.33 -10.11
C PRO A 8 9.04 9.86 -8.75
N ALA A 9 8.80 11.16 -8.60
CA ALA A 9 8.50 11.77 -7.30
C ALA A 9 7.34 11.07 -6.56
N GLU A 10 6.42 10.47 -7.31
CA GLU A 10 5.34 9.64 -6.79
C GLU A 10 5.83 8.41 -6.01
N ASP A 11 6.92 7.75 -6.44
CA ASP A 11 7.42 6.51 -5.82
C ASP A 11 7.83 6.69 -4.36
N VAL A 12 8.18 7.91 -3.96
CA VAL A 12 8.56 8.24 -2.58
C VAL A 12 7.38 8.11 -1.60
N PHE A 13 6.14 8.30 -2.08
CA PHE A 13 4.94 8.20 -1.25
C PHE A 13 4.38 6.78 -1.15
N TYR A 14 5.03 5.78 -1.75
CA TYR A 14 4.58 4.38 -1.74
C TYR A 14 5.59 3.44 -1.06
N VAL A 15 6.57 3.96 -0.32
CA VAL A 15 7.63 3.13 0.27
C VAL A 15 7.05 2.13 1.27
N LYS A 16 6.20 2.60 2.20
CA LYS A 16 5.53 1.73 3.18
C LYS A 16 4.51 0.83 2.49
N THR A 17 3.74 1.37 1.55
CA THR A 17 2.73 0.60 0.79
C THR A 17 3.39 -0.56 0.04
N ARG A 18 4.48 -0.30 -0.70
CA ARG A 18 5.24 -1.32 -1.42
C ARG A 18 5.82 -2.36 -0.47
N THR A 19 6.36 -1.92 0.66
CA THR A 19 6.92 -2.81 1.68
C THR A 19 5.84 -3.74 2.25
N MET A 20 4.69 -3.20 2.62
CA MET A 20 3.54 -3.97 3.11
C MET A 20 3.07 -4.98 2.05
N LEU A 21 2.82 -4.54 0.82
CA LEU A 21 2.36 -5.42 -0.25
C LEU A 21 3.38 -6.54 -0.52
N THR A 22 4.68 -6.24 -0.50
CA THR A 22 5.72 -7.26 -0.68
C THR A 22 5.73 -8.28 0.46
N ARG A 23 5.60 -7.84 1.72
CA ARG A 23 5.51 -8.73 2.89
C ARG A 23 4.32 -9.68 2.84
N LEU A 24 3.21 -9.23 2.25
CA LEU A 24 1.99 -10.02 2.09
C LEU A 24 1.98 -10.87 0.81
N GLY A 25 3.01 -10.79 -0.05
CA GLY A 25 3.02 -11.45 -1.36
C GLY A 25 2.04 -10.84 -2.39
N LEU A 26 1.68 -9.57 -2.19
CA LEU A 26 0.67 -8.80 -2.93
C LEU A 26 1.27 -7.68 -3.81
N GLN A 27 2.57 -7.73 -4.12
CA GLN A 27 3.28 -6.71 -4.91
C GLN A 27 2.63 -6.39 -6.27
N ASN A 28 1.96 -7.37 -6.89
CA ASN A 28 1.24 -7.18 -8.16
C ASN A 28 0.09 -6.17 -8.07
N TYR A 29 -0.36 -5.83 -6.86
CA TYR A 29 -1.39 -4.84 -6.61
C TYR A 29 -0.88 -3.41 -6.45
N GLU A 30 0.44 -3.17 -6.45
CA GLU A 30 1.00 -1.82 -6.30
C GLU A 30 0.43 -0.83 -7.35
N LYS A 31 0.26 -1.28 -8.60
CA LYS A 31 -0.34 -0.46 -9.67
C LYS A 31 -1.77 -0.01 -9.36
N ASN A 32 -2.52 -0.80 -8.62
CA ASN A 32 -3.89 -0.48 -8.23
C ASN A 32 -3.90 0.57 -7.11
N PHE A 33 -2.97 0.45 -6.15
CA PHE A 33 -2.76 1.44 -5.12
C PHE A 33 -2.35 2.79 -5.73
N LYS A 34 -1.43 2.78 -6.70
CA LYS A 34 -1.03 3.99 -7.45
C LYS A 34 -2.22 4.63 -8.17
N LYS A 35 -3.01 3.82 -8.90
CA LYS A 35 -4.20 4.30 -9.61
C LYS A 35 -5.25 4.94 -8.68
N GLY A 36 -5.40 4.43 -7.46
CA GLY A 36 -6.32 4.99 -6.47
C GLY A 36 -5.69 5.95 -5.46
N LEU A 37 -4.46 6.41 -5.69
CA LEU A 37 -3.75 7.32 -4.78
C LEU A 37 -3.67 6.80 -3.32
N LEU A 38 -3.59 5.48 -3.16
CA LEU A 38 -3.44 4.81 -1.87
C LEU A 38 -1.96 4.84 -1.44
N THR A 39 -1.53 5.99 -0.95
CA THR A 39 -0.17 6.29 -0.52
C THR A 39 0.10 5.85 0.92
N ASP A 40 1.34 5.99 1.34
CA ASP A 40 1.80 5.75 2.71
C ASP A 40 1.00 6.54 3.76
N ASN A 41 0.48 7.71 3.38
CA ASN A 41 -0.32 8.56 4.27
C ASN A 41 -1.76 8.08 4.42
N THR A 42 -2.29 7.36 3.42
CA THR A 42 -3.66 6.83 3.47
C THR A 42 -3.72 5.39 3.96
N LEU A 43 -2.58 4.69 4.07
CA LEU A 43 -2.48 3.36 4.70
C LEU A 43 -3.27 3.21 6.01
N PRO A 44 -3.13 4.08 7.03
CA PRO A 44 -3.89 3.94 8.28
C PRO A 44 -5.40 4.21 8.14
N LEU A 45 -5.85 4.74 7.01
CA LEU A 45 -7.24 5.07 6.72
C LEU A 45 -7.91 4.04 5.78
N LEU A 46 -7.17 3.01 5.36
CA LEU A 46 -7.69 2.00 4.44
C LEU A 46 -8.87 1.24 5.05
N ASN A 47 -9.88 1.04 4.22
CA ASN A 47 -11.07 0.27 4.56
C ASN A 47 -11.47 -0.62 3.38
N ASP A 48 -12.46 -1.48 3.61
CA ASP A 48 -12.90 -2.48 2.64
C ASP A 48 -13.36 -1.85 1.30
N SER A 49 -14.06 -0.71 1.37
CA SER A 49 -14.55 0.04 0.21
C SER A 49 -13.41 0.64 -0.62
N ALA A 50 -12.46 1.32 0.02
CA ALA A 50 -11.32 1.92 -0.66
C ALA A 50 -10.50 0.88 -1.45
N LEU A 51 -10.28 -0.30 -0.86
CA LEU A 51 -9.58 -1.39 -1.54
C LEU A 51 -10.43 -2.05 -2.65
N ARG A 52 -11.75 -2.10 -2.48
CA ARG A 52 -12.67 -2.59 -3.53
C ARG A 52 -12.64 -1.67 -4.75
N ASP A 53 -12.64 -0.36 -4.54
CA ASP A 53 -12.68 0.64 -5.61
C ASP A 53 -11.43 0.59 -6.49
N VAL A 54 -10.29 0.21 -5.91
CA VAL A 54 -9.05 -0.08 -6.66
C VAL A 54 -8.94 -1.54 -7.12
N LYS A 55 -10.04 -2.28 -7.17
CA LYS A 55 -10.11 -3.66 -7.72
C LYS A 55 -9.27 -4.70 -6.98
N ILE A 56 -9.10 -4.55 -5.67
CA ILE A 56 -8.50 -5.61 -4.83
C ILE A 56 -9.57 -6.67 -4.50
N PRO A 57 -9.35 -7.95 -4.80
CA PRO A 57 -10.31 -9.01 -4.49
C PRO A 57 -10.49 -9.24 -2.97
N PRO A 58 -11.57 -9.90 -2.53
CA PRO A 58 -11.86 -10.13 -1.11
C PRO A 58 -10.70 -10.70 -0.28
N GLY A 59 -10.04 -11.76 -0.76
CA GLY A 59 -8.94 -12.40 -0.02
C GLY A 59 -7.78 -11.45 0.32
N PRO A 60 -7.12 -10.83 -0.67
CA PRO A 60 -6.07 -9.84 -0.43
C PRO A 60 -6.50 -8.65 0.44
N ARG A 61 -7.76 -8.20 0.35
CA ARG A 61 -8.28 -7.12 1.23
C ARG A 61 -8.22 -7.50 2.70
N LEU A 62 -8.61 -8.73 3.03
CA LEU A 62 -8.55 -9.22 4.41
C LEU A 62 -7.12 -9.22 4.94
N LEU A 63 -6.15 -9.66 4.13
CA LEU A 63 -4.73 -9.66 4.52
C LEU A 63 -4.18 -8.25 4.76
N ILE A 64 -4.53 -7.30 3.88
CA ILE A 64 -4.10 -5.91 3.99
C ILE A 64 -4.68 -5.26 5.26
N LEU A 65 -5.98 -5.41 5.49
CA LEU A 65 -6.65 -4.80 6.64
C LEU A 65 -6.20 -5.41 7.97
N ASP A 66 -6.01 -6.74 8.05
CA ASP A 66 -5.46 -7.40 9.24
C ASP A 66 -4.05 -6.89 9.56
N HIS A 67 -3.18 -6.73 8.54
CA HIS A 67 -1.84 -6.19 8.74
C HIS A 67 -1.86 -4.77 9.31
N ILE A 68 -2.67 -3.88 8.73
CA ILE A 68 -2.78 -2.48 9.16
C ILE A 68 -3.32 -2.37 10.59
N HIS A 69 -4.34 -3.17 10.94
CA HIS A 69 -4.87 -3.20 12.30
C HIS A 69 -3.83 -3.67 13.32
N ARG A 70 -3.03 -4.70 13.00
CA ARG A 70 -1.96 -5.18 13.88
C ARG A 70 -0.85 -4.15 14.06
N ASP A 71 -0.41 -3.52 12.98
CA ASP A 71 0.64 -2.48 13.03
C ASP A 71 0.20 -1.24 13.81
N SER A 72 -1.08 -0.83 13.67
CA SER A 72 -1.65 0.27 14.45
C SER A 72 -1.63 -0.02 15.95
N ASN A 73 -1.98 -1.26 16.33
CA ASN A 73 -1.96 -1.70 17.73
C ASN A 73 -0.55 -1.84 18.32
N MET A 74 0.49 -1.98 17.48
CA MET A 74 1.89 -2.06 17.94
C MET A 74 2.55 -0.69 18.11
N ARG A 75 2.03 0.37 17.46
CA ARG A 75 2.58 1.74 17.56
C ARG A 75 1.95 2.59 18.68
N GLY A 76 0.95 2.06 19.38
CA GLY A 76 0.25 2.72 20.49
C GLY A 76 0.80 2.39 21.89
N ARG A 77 2.06 1.96 22.03
CA ARG A 77 2.75 1.72 23.31
C ARG A 77 4.04 2.50 23.40
#